data_AF-A0A4Q3VLS7-F1
#
_entry.id   AF-A0A4Q3VLS7-F1
#
_cell.length_a   1.000
_cell.length_b   1.000
_cell.length_c   1.000
_cell.angle_alpha   90.00
_cell.angle_beta   90.00
_cell.angle_gamma   90.00
#
_symmetry.space_group_name_H-M   'P 1'
#
loop_
_entity.id
_entity.type
_entity.pdbx_description
1 polymer ?
#
loop_
_entity_poly.entity_id
_entity_poly.type
_entity_poly.pdbx_seq_one_letter_code
_entity_poly.pdbx_strand_id
1 'polypeptide(L)' 'MIFTVVEGDLLQQSVEAIVNAANTKMRGGGGVDGAIHAKAGFRLLDELRRVAPR' A
#
# COMPACT_ATOMS: atom_id res chain seq x y z
N MET A 1 4.03 -25.58 2.09
CA MET A 1 3.87 -24.11 1.98
C MET A 1 5.27 -23.55 1.72
N ILE A 2 5.46 -22.82 0.63
CA ILE A 2 6.76 -22.28 0.23
C ILE A 2 6.73 -20.78 0.47
N PHE A 3 7.77 -20.25 1.12
CA PHE A 3 7.93 -18.82 1.38
C PHE A 3 9.32 -18.38 0.91
N THR A 4 9.40 -17.12 0.52
CA THR A 4 10.65 -16.46 0.14
C THR A 4 10.76 -15.17 0.92
N VAL A 5 11.95 -14.88 1.42
CA VAL A 5 12.28 -13.60 2.05
C VAL A 5 13.11 -12.80 1.07
N VAL A 6 12.68 -11.58 0.78
CA VAL A 6 13.36 -10.67 -0.15
C VAL A 6 13.59 -9.35 0.59
N GLU A 7 14.84 -8.89 0.58
CA GLU A 7 15.18 -7.52 0.99
C GLU A 7 15.15 -6.64 -0.27
N GLY A 8 14.29 -5.63 -0.29
CA GLY A 8 14.15 -4.76 -1.45
C GLY A 8 12.92 -3.85 -1.37
N ASP A 9 12.63 -3.17 -2.49
CA ASP A 9 11.48 -2.29 -2.62
C ASP A 9 10.20 -3.09 -2.91
N LEU A 10 9.20 -2.96 -2.03
CA LEU A 10 7.89 -3.59 -2.19
C LEU A 10 7.21 -3.19 -3.50
N LEU A 11 7.41 -1.96 -3.98
CA LEU A 11 6.77 -1.43 -5.19
C LEU A 11 7.37 -1.98 -6.50
N GLN A 12 8.48 -2.71 -6.41
CA GLN A 12 9.12 -3.35 -7.56
C GLN A 12 8.81 -4.85 -7.68
N GLN A 13 8.06 -5.41 -6.72
CA GLN A 13 7.75 -6.84 -6.71
C GLN A 13 6.69 -7.18 -7.76
N SER A 14 6.98 -8.21 -8.57
CA SER A 14 6.03 -8.73 -9.58
C SER A 14 5.10 -9.76 -8.94
N VAL A 15 4.02 -9.25 -8.33
CA VAL A 15 3.03 -10.05 -7.61
C VAL A 15 1.62 -9.53 -7.90
N GLU A 16 0.61 -10.35 -7.63
CA GLU A 16 -0.80 -10.00 -7.86
C GLU A 16 -1.31 -8.94 -6.88
N ALA A 17 -0.79 -8.93 -5.65
CA ALA A 17 -1.16 -7.97 -4.61
C ALA A 17 0.00 -7.71 -3.66
N ILE A 18 0.01 -6.51 -3.09
CA ILE A 18 0.90 -6.13 -1.99
C ILE A 18 0.06 -5.76 -0.77
N VAL A 19 0.61 -5.97 0.43
CA VAL A 19 -0.01 -5.54 1.68
C VAL A 19 0.62 -4.24 2.12
N ASN A 20 -0.20 -3.23 2.40
CA ASN A 20 0.25 -1.93 2.89
C ASN A 20 0.31 -1.92 4.42
N ALA A 21 1.42 -1.42 4.98
CA ALA A 21 1.53 -1.06 6.39
C ALA A 21 0.88 0.30 6.66
N ALA A 22 -0.45 0.35 6.52
CA ALA A 22 -1.24 1.56 6.65
C ALA A 22 -1.44 1.99 8.12
N ASN A 23 -1.74 3.28 8.31
CA ASN A 23 -2.30 3.77 9.58
C ASN A 23 -3.82 3.60 9.65
N THR A 24 -4.40 3.77 10.85
CA THR A 24 -5.84 3.56 11.12
C THR A 24 -6.77 4.48 10.32
N LYS A 25 -6.29 5.62 9.82
CA LYS A 25 -7.09 6.54 9.01
C LYS A 25 -7.19 6.11 7.55
N MET A 26 -6.30 5.23 7.08
CA MET A 26 -6.25 4.76 5.69
C MET A 26 -6.20 5.90 4.66
N ARG A 27 -5.44 6.97 4.93
CA ARG A 27 -5.31 8.15 4.03
C ARG A 27 -3.87 8.42 3.59
N GLY A 28 -3.04 7.39 3.57
CA GLY A 28 -1.61 7.51 3.32
C GLY A 28 -0.86 8.10 4.51
N GLY A 29 0.41 8.42 4.29
CA GLY A 29 1.34 8.92 5.30
C GLY A 29 2.75 9.00 4.75
N GLY A 30 3.74 8.66 5.58
CA GLY A 30 5.13 8.48 5.17
C GLY A 30 5.49 7.01 4.92
N GLY A 31 6.78 6.72 4.72
CA GLY A 31 7.28 5.35 4.56
C GLY A 31 6.67 4.62 3.35
N VAL A 32 6.50 3.30 3.47
CA VAL A 32 5.96 2.46 2.40
C VAL A 32 4.52 2.83 2.03
N ASP A 33 3.70 3.25 3.00
CA ASP A 33 2.33 3.72 2.79
C ASP A 33 2.30 4.96 1.88
N GLY A 34 3.14 5.95 2.19
CA GLY A 34 3.32 7.12 1.34
C GLY A 34 3.79 6.77 -0.07
N ALA A 35 4.74 5.83 -0.19
CA ALA A 35 5.25 5.38 -1.48
C ALA A 35 4.17 4.66 -2.31
N ILE A 36 3.36 3.79 -1.69
CA ILE A 36 2.21 3.13 -2.33
C ILE A 36 1.21 4.17 -2.81
N HIS A 37 0.84 5.15 -1.98
CA HIS A 37 -0.09 6.22 -2.37
C HIS A 37 0.45 7.07 -3.53
N ALA A 38 1.74 7.42 -3.50
CA ALA A 38 2.38 8.18 -4.58
C ALA A 38 2.39 7.39 -5.90
N LYS A 39 2.64 6.07 -5.85
CA LYS A 39 2.71 5.22 -7.05
C LYS A 39 1.33 4.82 -7.59
N ALA A 40 0.37 4.53 -6.72
CA ALA A 40 -0.99 4.14 -7.09
C ALA A 40 -1.84 5.32 -7.58
N GLY A 41 -1.50 6.54 -7.15
CA GLY A 41 -2.17 7.77 -7.55
C GLY A 41 -3.54 7.99 -6.89
N PHE A 42 -4.26 9.00 -7.37
CA PHE A 42 -5.47 9.51 -6.72
C PHE A 42 -6.61 8.48 -6.60
N ARG A 43 -6.68 7.51 -7.53
CA ARG A 43 -7.74 6.49 -7.55
C ARG A 43 -7.73 5.60 -6.30
N LEU A 44 -6.56 5.36 -5.72
CA LEU A 44 -6.46 4.62 -4.46
C LEU A 44 -7.15 5.40 -3.34
N LEU A 45 -6.88 6.70 -3.21
CA LEU A 45 -7.48 7.53 -2.18
C LEU A 45 -9.00 7.67 -2.38
N ASP A 46 -9.47 7.74 -3.63
CA ASP A 46 -10.91 7.78 -3.92
C ASP A 46 -11.63 6.51 -3.48
N GLU A 47 -11.01 5.34 -3.67
CA GLU A 47 -11.58 4.08 -3.21
C GLU A 47 -11.53 3.99 -1.68
N LEU A 48 -10.42 4.38 -1.06
CA LEU A 48 -10.28 4.38 0.39
C LEU A 48 -11.30 5.31 1.06
N ARG A 49 -11.69 6.43 0.46
CA ARG A 49 -12.75 7.30 0.99
C ARG A 49 -14.11 6.59 1.16
N ARG A 50 -14.35 5.48 0.46
CA ARG A 50 -15.60 4.71 0.55
C ARG A 50 -15.60 3.72 1.72
N VAL A 51 -14.42 3.23 2.11
CA VAL A 51 -14.27 2.12 3.07
C VAL A 51 -13.50 2.49 4.33
N ALA A 52 -12.73 3.58 4.31
CA ALA A 52 -11.92 4.00 5.43
C ALA A 52 -12.80 4.41 6.63
N PRO A 53 -12.36 4.12 7.85
CA PRO A 53 -13.01 4.61 9.06
C PRO A 53 -13.17 6.14 9.02
N ARG A 54 -14.27 6.62 9.61
CA ARG A 54 -14.52 8.06 9.79
C ARG A 54 -13.56 8.66 10.81
#